data_AF-A0A954JV76-F1
#
_entry.id   AF-A0A954JV76-F1
#
_cell.length_a   1.000
_cell.length_b   1.000
_cell.length_c   1.000
_cell.angle_alpha   90.00
_cell.angle_beta   90.00
_cell.angle_gamma   90.00
#
_symmetry.space_group_name_H-M   'P 1'
#
loop_
_entity.id
_entity.type
_entity.pdbx_description
1 polymer ?
#
loop_
_entity_poly.entity_id
_entity_poly.type
_entity_poly.pdbx_seq_one_letter_code
_entity_poly.pdbx_strand_id
1 'polypeptide(L)'
;YKVRIDPSDSILSLSERLAKYGGGGTDCSIPLHQANTKYRKRQFAGVVLVSDNESWVYRNRAFAYGRQGATGVLSEWQTFVANQQRMGVRSPKLVCIDIQPYGSTQAPERDDILNIGGFSDAVFHVVASYLSDDAARFVAEVESIEL
;
A
#
# COMPACT_ATOMS: atom_id res chain seq x y z
N TYR A 1 -0.26 15.24 6.97
CA TYR A 1 -1.40 15.33 7.90
C TYR A 1 -1.30 14.27 8.99
N LYS A 2 -1.88 14.49 10.18
CA LYS A 2 -1.97 13.48 11.25
C LYS A 2 -3.40 13.45 11.75
N VAL A 3 -4.14 12.40 11.39
CA VAL A 3 -5.51 12.17 11.84
C VAL A 3 -5.46 11.19 13.01
N ARG A 4 -6.19 11.49 14.09
CA ARG A 4 -6.40 10.51 15.16
C ARG A 4 -7.56 9.61 14.75
N ILE A 5 -7.33 8.31 14.76
CA ILE A 5 -8.30 7.26 14.48
C ILE A 5 -8.34 6.36 15.72
N ASP A 6 -9.54 5.96 16.13
CA ASP A 6 -9.80 5.05 17.25
C ASP A 6 -10.70 3.89 16.77
N PRO A 7 -10.46 2.64 17.21
CA PRO A 7 -11.32 1.50 16.83
C PRO A 7 -12.79 1.67 17.23
N SER A 8 -13.10 2.51 18.22
CA SER A 8 -14.48 2.81 18.65
C SER A 8 -15.16 3.91 17.83
N ASP A 9 -14.46 4.52 16.88
CA ASP A 9 -15.01 5.56 16.03
C ASP A 9 -16.12 5.01 15.11
N SER A 10 -17.26 5.71 15.06
CA SER A 10 -18.27 5.42 14.05
C SER A 10 -17.76 5.82 12.66
N ILE A 11 -18.26 5.14 11.62
CA ILE A 11 -17.98 5.48 10.21
C ILE A 11 -18.24 6.97 9.93
N LEU A 12 -19.34 7.52 10.46
CA LEU A 12 -19.69 8.93 10.27
C LEU A 12 -18.67 9.87 10.92
N SER A 13 -18.27 9.60 12.17
CA SER A 13 -17.28 10.43 12.87
C SER A 13 -15.90 10.38 12.22
N LEU A 14 -15.53 9.23 11.64
CA LEU A 14 -14.28 9.06 10.91
C LEU A 14 -14.35 9.78 9.56
N SER A 15 -15.46 9.64 8.84
CA SER A 15 -15.69 10.29 7.55
C SER A 15 -15.66 11.82 7.68
N GLU A 16 -16.33 12.38 8.69
CA GLU A 16 -16.31 13.82 8.95
C GLU A 16 -14.89 14.34 9.22
N ARG A 17 -14.08 13.60 9.98
CA ARG A 17 -12.68 13.98 10.23
C ARG A 17 -11.84 13.87 8.96
N LEU A 18 -11.99 12.80 8.20
CA LEU A 18 -11.22 12.57 6.97
C LEU A 18 -11.58 13.58 5.88
N ALA A 19 -12.85 14.00 5.77
CA ALA A 19 -13.31 14.98 4.79
C ALA A 19 -12.67 16.37 4.93
N LYS A 20 -12.07 16.68 6.09
CA LYS A 20 -11.27 17.91 6.30
C LYS A 20 -9.93 17.87 5.55
N TYR A 21 -9.53 16.70 5.09
CA TYR A 21 -8.31 16.46 4.32
C TYR A 21 -8.70 16.16 2.87
N GLY A 22 -8.00 16.79 1.94
CA GLY A 22 -8.28 16.66 0.51
C GLY A 22 -7.64 17.81 -0.27
N GLY A 23 -7.58 17.66 -1.59
CA GLY A 23 -6.95 18.61 -2.50
C GLY A 23 -5.43 18.47 -2.59
N GLY A 24 -4.84 19.18 -3.56
CA GLY A 24 -3.42 19.08 -3.89
C GLY A 24 -3.13 17.96 -4.90
N GLY A 25 -1.88 17.49 -4.92
CA GLY A 25 -1.47 16.38 -5.78
C GLY A 25 -1.24 15.09 -5.01
N THR A 26 -1.35 13.97 -5.72
CA THR A 26 -1.27 12.63 -5.16
C THR A 26 0.15 12.09 -5.32
N ASP A 27 0.76 11.71 -4.18
CA ASP A 27 2.03 10.99 -4.12
C ASP A 27 1.81 9.70 -3.30
N CYS A 28 1.57 8.60 -4.00
CA CYS A 28 1.33 7.28 -3.40
C CYS A 28 2.56 6.75 -2.65
N SER A 29 3.74 7.36 -2.80
CA SER A 29 4.97 6.94 -2.11
C SER A 29 5.09 7.48 -0.68
N ILE A 30 4.29 8.49 -0.32
CA ILE A 30 4.36 9.15 1.00
C ILE A 30 4.29 8.17 2.18
N PRO A 31 3.37 7.18 2.22
CA PRO A 31 3.30 6.24 3.35
C PRO A 31 4.59 5.42 3.52
N LEU A 32 5.17 4.93 2.42
CA LEU A 32 6.45 4.22 2.42
C LEU A 32 7.60 5.14 2.83
N HIS A 33 7.60 6.38 2.34
CA HIS A 33 8.57 7.38 2.75
C HIS A 33 8.52 7.67 4.26
N GLN A 34 7.33 7.75 4.84
CA GLN A 34 7.15 7.87 6.29
C GLN A 34 7.65 6.63 7.04
N ALA A 35 7.41 5.43 6.52
CA ALA A 35 7.95 4.20 7.09
C ALA A 35 9.49 4.21 7.08
N ASN A 36 10.11 4.59 5.96
CA ASN A 36 11.56 4.67 5.75
C ASN A 36 12.26 5.72 6.61
N THR A 37 11.55 6.76 7.04
CA THR A 37 12.13 7.89 7.78
C THR A 37 11.72 7.88 9.23
N LYS A 38 10.44 8.13 9.50
CA LYS A 38 9.88 8.30 10.84
C LYS A 38 9.79 6.99 11.61
N TYR A 39 9.52 5.88 10.92
CA TYR A 39 9.33 4.57 11.53
C TYR A 39 10.44 3.57 11.20
N ARG A 40 11.61 4.06 10.77
CA ARG A 40 12.73 3.25 10.25
C ARG A 40 13.26 2.15 11.19
N LYS A 41 12.93 2.23 12.48
CA LYS A 41 13.31 1.25 13.51
C LYS A 41 12.20 0.27 13.87
N ARG A 42 11.08 0.24 13.12
CA ARG A 42 9.97 -0.69 13.34
C ARG A 42 10.02 -1.81 12.30
N GLN A 43 9.83 -3.04 12.77
CA GLN A 43 9.52 -4.16 11.89
C GLN A 43 8.03 -4.09 11.52
N PHE A 44 7.72 -4.37 10.27
CA PHE A 44 6.36 -4.43 9.74
C PHE A 44 6.09 -5.84 9.22
N ALA A 45 4.86 -6.32 9.41
CA ALA A 45 4.40 -7.55 8.78
C ALA A 45 4.23 -7.38 7.26
N GLY A 46 3.90 -6.17 6.81
CA GLY A 46 3.74 -5.80 5.41
C GLY A 46 3.18 -4.39 5.27
N VAL A 47 2.94 -3.97 4.03
CA VAL A 47 2.32 -2.71 3.68
C VAL A 47 1.07 -2.98 2.85
N VAL A 48 -0.06 -2.43 3.28
CA VAL A 48 -1.30 -2.37 2.48
C VAL A 48 -1.48 -0.93 2.03
N LEU A 49 -1.30 -0.69 0.74
CA LEU A 49 -1.48 0.60 0.09
C LEU A 49 -2.86 0.61 -0.57
N VAL A 50 -3.73 1.50 -0.12
CA VAL A 50 -5.09 1.68 -0.67
C VAL A 50 -5.11 2.98 -1.46
N SER A 51 -5.36 2.91 -2.76
CA SER A 51 -5.35 4.07 -3.67
C SER A 51 -6.07 3.73 -4.97
N ASP A 52 -6.46 4.75 -5.73
CA ASP A 52 -6.87 4.63 -7.14
C ASP A 52 -5.65 4.65 -8.10
N ASN A 53 -4.44 4.62 -7.54
CA ASN A 53 -3.15 4.62 -8.24
C ASN A 53 -2.83 5.86 -9.09
N GLU A 54 -3.62 6.94 -9.00
CA GLU A 54 -3.35 8.20 -9.73
C GLU A 54 -2.25 9.03 -9.05
N SER A 55 -1.01 8.54 -9.03
CA SER A 55 0.15 9.25 -8.46
C SER A 55 0.86 10.09 -9.51
N TRP A 56 0.86 11.41 -9.34
CA TRP A 56 1.50 12.36 -10.26
C TRP A 56 2.45 13.34 -9.55
N VAL A 57 2.58 13.25 -8.24
CA VAL A 57 3.60 13.97 -7.47
C VAL A 57 4.61 12.97 -6.93
N TYR A 58 5.88 13.35 -6.93
CA TYR A 58 6.93 12.66 -6.18
C TYR A 58 7.89 13.68 -5.56
N ARG A 59 8.14 13.58 -4.25
CA ARG A 59 9.08 14.45 -3.52
C ARG A 59 8.77 15.94 -3.74
N ASN A 60 7.50 16.31 -3.62
CA ASN A 60 6.97 17.67 -3.82
C ASN A 60 7.21 18.24 -5.23
N ARG A 61 7.40 17.39 -6.25
CA ARG A 61 7.47 17.79 -7.67
C ARG A 61 6.39 17.10 -8.48
N ALA A 62 5.65 17.88 -9.26
CA ALA A 62 4.65 17.37 -10.21
C ALA A 62 5.32 16.66 -11.38
N PHE A 63 4.69 15.60 -11.87
CA PHE A 63 5.13 14.72 -12.97
C PHE A 63 6.57 14.21 -12.81
N ALA A 64 6.98 14.01 -11.54
CA ALA A 64 8.31 13.54 -11.20
C ALA A 64 8.33 12.03 -10.99
N TYR A 65 9.46 11.43 -11.33
CA TYR A 65 9.72 10.01 -11.17
C TYR A 65 10.78 9.76 -10.08
N GLY A 66 10.77 8.54 -9.58
CA GLY A 66 11.79 8.00 -8.70
C GLY A 66 13.09 7.65 -9.43
N ARG A 67 13.89 6.79 -8.80
CA ARG A 67 15.20 6.39 -9.33
C ARG A 67 15.04 5.69 -10.67
N GLN A 68 15.87 6.06 -11.65
CA GLN A 68 15.92 5.40 -12.97
C GLN A 68 14.57 5.37 -13.71
N GLY A 69 13.71 6.37 -13.47
CA GLY A 69 12.38 6.44 -14.11
C GLY A 69 11.31 5.55 -13.46
N ALA A 70 11.64 4.84 -12.36
CA ALA A 70 10.65 4.11 -11.59
C ALA A 70 9.63 5.06 -10.95
N THR A 71 8.46 4.54 -10.57
CA THR A 71 7.50 5.29 -9.75
C THR A 71 8.10 5.66 -8.39
N GLY A 72 7.52 6.67 -7.75
CA GLY A 72 7.88 6.99 -6.36
C GLY A 72 7.67 5.81 -5.42
N VAL A 73 6.56 5.07 -5.61
CA VAL A 73 6.21 3.88 -4.81
C VAL A 73 7.31 2.83 -4.90
N LEU A 74 7.76 2.45 -6.10
CA LEU A 74 8.82 1.44 -6.25
C LEU A 74 10.15 1.90 -5.63
N SER A 75 10.49 3.18 -5.77
CA SER A 75 11.72 3.72 -5.18
C SER A 75 11.72 3.67 -3.65
N GLU A 76 10.60 4.05 -3.03
CA GLU A 76 10.45 3.95 -1.58
C GLU A 76 10.28 2.49 -1.12
N TRP A 77 9.66 1.63 -1.93
CA TRP A 77 9.50 0.20 -1.65
C TRP A 77 10.85 -0.51 -1.57
N GLN A 78 11.74 -0.30 -2.55
CA GLN A 78 13.10 -0.85 -2.51
C GLN A 78 13.88 -0.42 -1.26
N THR A 79 13.72 0.84 -0.86
CA THR A 79 14.32 1.39 0.36
C THR A 79 13.75 0.70 1.60
N PHE A 80 12.43 0.47 1.62
CA PHE A 80 11.73 -0.20 2.71
C PHE A 80 12.17 -1.66 2.85
N VAL A 81 12.18 -2.43 1.75
CA VAL A 81 12.64 -3.83 1.72
C VAL A 81 14.06 -3.94 2.28
N ALA A 82 14.99 -3.12 1.78
CA ALA A 82 16.37 -3.14 2.26
C ALA A 82 16.49 -2.83 3.76
N ASN A 83 15.65 -1.92 4.29
CA ASN A 83 15.63 -1.61 5.71
C ASN A 83 15.01 -2.75 6.54
N GLN A 84 13.88 -3.33 6.12
CA GLN A 84 13.21 -4.43 6.81
C GLN A 84 14.08 -5.69 6.85
N GLN A 85 14.77 -6.01 5.76
CA GLN A 85 15.72 -7.13 5.71
C GLN A 85 16.90 -6.95 6.66
N ARG A 86 17.46 -5.73 6.77
CA ARG A 86 18.49 -5.41 7.78
C ARG A 86 18.01 -5.62 9.21
N MET A 87 16.70 -5.49 9.43
CA MET A 87 16.05 -5.74 10.71
C MET A 87 15.62 -7.21 10.91
N GLY A 88 15.94 -8.11 9.98
CA GLY A 88 15.63 -9.55 10.09
C GLY A 88 14.27 -9.97 9.52
N VAL A 89 13.54 -9.08 8.83
CA VAL A 89 12.30 -9.45 8.12
C VAL A 89 12.68 -10.11 6.80
N ARG A 90 12.35 -11.40 6.63
CA ARG A 90 12.78 -12.20 5.47
C ARG A 90 12.00 -11.87 4.19
N SER A 91 10.70 -11.68 4.31
CA SER A 91 9.77 -11.51 3.18
C SER A 91 8.89 -10.28 3.39
N PRO A 92 9.42 -9.04 3.25
CA PRO A 92 8.58 -7.85 3.31
C PRO A 92 7.61 -7.86 2.13
N LYS A 93 6.33 -7.57 2.38
CA LYS A 93 5.28 -7.63 1.36
C LYS A 93 4.56 -6.31 1.17
N LEU A 94 4.26 -5.99 -0.08
CA LEU A 94 3.41 -4.89 -0.50
C LEU A 94 2.14 -5.44 -1.12
N VAL A 95 1.01 -4.94 -0.67
CA VAL A 95 -0.30 -5.14 -1.29
C VAL A 95 -0.80 -3.78 -1.75
N CYS A 96 -1.09 -3.64 -3.04
CA CYS A 96 -1.75 -2.50 -3.64
C CYS A 96 -3.23 -2.86 -3.85
N ILE A 97 -4.10 -2.27 -3.04
CA ILE A 97 -5.56 -2.36 -3.22
C ILE A 97 -5.97 -1.18 -4.10
N ASP A 98 -6.40 -1.52 -5.32
CA ASP A 98 -6.87 -0.57 -6.30
C ASP A 98 -8.38 -0.35 -6.17
N ILE A 99 -8.77 0.81 -5.65
CA ILE A 99 -10.18 1.11 -5.34
C ILE A 99 -10.98 1.55 -6.58
N GLN A 100 -10.31 1.91 -7.67
CA GLN A 100 -10.95 2.26 -8.94
C GLN A 100 -10.14 1.66 -10.08
N PRO A 101 -10.75 0.88 -11.00
CA PRO A 101 -10.02 0.12 -12.01
C PRO A 101 -9.49 1.01 -13.15
N TYR A 102 -8.65 1.99 -12.83
CA TYR A 102 -7.93 2.77 -13.82
C TYR A 102 -6.74 1.97 -14.36
N GLY A 103 -6.29 2.31 -15.56
CA GLY A 103 -5.19 1.58 -16.23
C GLY A 103 -3.78 1.86 -15.66
N SER A 104 -3.66 2.56 -14.53
CA SER A 104 -2.37 2.94 -13.94
C SER A 104 -1.94 1.98 -12.84
N THR A 105 -0.70 1.51 -12.89
CA THR A 105 -0.06 0.75 -11.79
C THR A 105 1.12 1.53 -11.22
N GLN A 106 1.17 1.64 -9.88
CA GLN A 106 2.30 2.25 -9.19
C GLN A 106 3.42 1.26 -8.87
N ALA A 107 3.12 -0.03 -8.85
CA ALA A 107 4.08 -1.09 -8.57
C ALA A 107 3.69 -2.34 -9.38
N PRO A 108 4.44 -2.70 -10.42
CA PRO A 108 4.21 -3.93 -11.17
C PRO A 108 4.24 -5.15 -10.25
N GLU A 109 3.45 -6.18 -10.59
CA GLU A 109 3.44 -7.43 -9.84
C GLU A 109 4.83 -8.06 -9.75
N ARG A 110 5.11 -8.63 -8.58
CA ARG A 110 6.34 -9.35 -8.24
C ARG A 110 6.04 -10.26 -7.05
N ASP A 111 6.92 -11.21 -6.75
CA ASP A 111 6.76 -12.14 -5.62
C ASP A 111 6.50 -11.45 -4.26
N ASP A 112 6.94 -10.20 -4.10
CA ASP A 112 6.72 -9.38 -2.89
C ASP A 112 5.72 -8.21 -3.10
N ILE A 113 5.07 -8.12 -4.27
CA ILE A 113 4.09 -7.08 -4.62
C ILE A 113 2.84 -7.72 -5.24
N LEU A 114 1.72 -7.61 -4.52
CA LEU A 114 0.40 -8.07 -4.96
C LEU A 114 -0.49 -6.87 -5.34
N ASN A 115 -1.07 -6.87 -6.54
CA ASN A 115 -2.09 -5.91 -6.95
C ASN A 115 -3.48 -6.58 -6.89
N ILE A 116 -4.45 -5.97 -6.22
CA ILE A 116 -5.83 -6.46 -6.15
C ILE A 116 -6.78 -5.31 -6.49
N GLY A 117 -7.70 -5.54 -7.41
CA GLY A 117 -8.77 -4.59 -7.71
C GLY A 117 -9.98 -4.77 -6.78
N GLY A 118 -10.61 -3.67 -6.43
CA GLY A 118 -11.85 -3.63 -5.66
C GLY A 118 -11.65 -3.45 -4.15
N PHE A 119 -12.77 -3.33 -3.44
CA PHE A 119 -12.79 -3.10 -1.99
C PHE A 119 -13.96 -3.86 -1.36
N SER A 120 -13.74 -5.15 -1.07
CA SER A 120 -14.74 -6.07 -0.50
C SER A 120 -14.12 -6.98 0.57
N ASP A 121 -14.94 -7.71 1.32
CA ASP A 121 -14.47 -8.66 2.34
C ASP A 121 -13.56 -9.74 1.76
N ALA A 122 -13.86 -10.20 0.53
CA ALA A 122 -13.04 -11.14 -0.22
C ALA A 122 -11.60 -10.63 -0.43
N VAL A 123 -11.43 -9.35 -0.76
CA VAL A 123 -10.10 -8.73 -0.91
C VAL A 123 -9.29 -8.89 0.37
N PHE A 124 -9.90 -8.65 1.54
CA PHE A 124 -9.19 -8.74 2.82
C PHE A 124 -8.73 -10.15 3.17
N HIS A 125 -9.45 -11.20 2.75
CA HIS A 125 -8.98 -12.59 2.92
C HIS A 125 -7.77 -12.91 2.04
N VAL A 126 -7.76 -12.42 0.80
CA VAL A 126 -6.60 -12.54 -0.11
C VAL A 126 -5.39 -11.79 0.46
N VAL A 127 -5.59 -10.59 1.01
CA VAL A 127 -4.53 -9.84 1.69
C VAL A 127 -3.96 -10.61 2.88
N ALA A 128 -4.83 -11.18 3.72
CA ALA A 128 -4.40 -11.91 4.91
C ALA A 128 -3.60 -13.19 4.56
N SER A 129 -4.06 -13.95 3.58
CA SER A 129 -3.35 -15.16 3.10
C SER A 129 -2.01 -14.81 2.47
N TYR A 130 -1.97 -13.77 1.62
CA TYR A 130 -0.74 -13.28 1.02
C TYR A 130 0.26 -12.84 2.08
N LEU A 131 -0.12 -12.01 3.06
CA LEU A 131 0.79 -11.55 4.12
C LEU A 131 1.32 -12.69 5.00
N SER A 132 0.59 -13.81 5.09
CA SER A 132 0.96 -14.95 5.93
C SER A 132 1.94 -15.93 5.28
N ASP A 133 2.37 -15.70 4.02
CA ASP A 133 3.16 -16.67 3.22
C ASP A 133 2.42 -18.01 3.02
N ASP A 134 1.10 -18.03 3.13
CA ASP A 134 0.30 -19.23 2.92
C ASP A 134 -0.16 -19.32 1.46
N ALA A 135 0.73 -19.81 0.60
CA ALA A 135 0.49 -19.89 -0.84
C ALA A 135 -0.70 -20.77 -1.21
N ALA A 136 -0.92 -21.88 -0.48
CA ALA A 136 -2.04 -22.78 -0.73
C ALA A 136 -3.38 -22.11 -0.39
N ARG A 137 -3.45 -21.44 0.76
CA ARG A 137 -4.61 -20.64 1.12
C ARG A 137 -4.82 -19.47 0.17
N PHE A 138 -3.76 -18.78 -0.25
CA PHE A 138 -3.85 -17.67 -1.19
C PHE A 138 -4.53 -18.09 -2.50
N VAL A 139 -4.10 -19.20 -3.10
CA VAL A 139 -4.74 -19.74 -4.32
C VAL A 139 -6.21 -20.07 -4.06
N ALA A 140 -6.53 -20.74 -2.95
CA ALA A 140 -7.91 -21.08 -2.61
C ALA A 140 -8.81 -19.85 -2.40
N GLU A 141 -8.31 -18.79 -1.75
CA GLU A 141 -9.06 -17.54 -1.55
C GLU A 141 -9.28 -16.83 -2.90
N VAL A 142 -8.30 -16.80 -3.79
CA VAL A 142 -8.45 -16.24 -5.15
C VAL A 142 -9.47 -17.02 -5.97
N GLU A 143 -9.40 -18.35 -5.97
CA GLU A 143 -10.37 -19.21 -6.68
C GLU A 143 -11.80 -19.06 -6.13
N SER A 144 -11.94 -18.78 -4.83
CA SER A 144 -13.26 -18.57 -4.21
C SER A 144 -13.95 -17.26 -4.59
N ILE A 145 -13.20 -16.31 -5.16
CA ILE A 145 -13.72 -15.01 -5.62
C ILE A 145 -14.32 -15.13 -7.03
N GLU A 146 -13.92 -16.14 -7.81
CA GLU A 146 -14.57 -16.50 -9.07
C GLU A 146 -15.82 -17.37 -8.82
N LEU A 147 -16.89 -16.77 -8.30
CA LEU A 147 -18.24 -17.36 -8.29
C LEU A 147 -19.34 -16.28 -8.31
#